data_AF-A0A926B8R6-F1
#
_entry.id   AF-A0A926B8R6-F1
#
_cell.length_a   1.000
_cell.length_b   1.000
_cell.length_c   1.000
_cell.angle_alpha   90.00
_cell.angle_beta   90.00
_cell.angle_gamma   90.00
#
_symmetry.space_group_name_H-M   'P 1'
#
loop_
_entity.id
_entity.type
_entity.pdbx_description
1 polymer ?
#
loop_
_entity_poly.entity_id
_entity_poly.type
_entity_poly.pdbx_seq_one_letter_code
_entity_poly.pdbx_strand_id
1 'polypeptide(L)'
;MPIEVAMLATPRVLFPTGSARMGETTRTRAGDMAVEYFRVRIPGGLAGQRLGLHFPDRTGDTEVLIRILNADGRIWTGRLVSAMGRGETDVYWPVPTVPTAGGVARTYLWLGVEHILSGLDHLAFVLALVLLTPAFRHLWKTITAFTAAHSVSLALAALGVVRVPQPPVEAAIALSILFVAREVCLVDHETPSPNSVSVSTSATRRPWIMAFAFGLLHGL
;
A
#
# COMPACT_ATOMS: atom_id res chain seq x y z
N MET A 1 0.78 -56.77 -18.38
CA MET A 1 0.66 -56.16 -17.04
C MET A 1 0.40 -54.68 -17.24
N PRO A 2 -0.74 -54.11 -16.83
CA PRO A 2 -0.89 -52.66 -16.86
C PRO A 2 0.03 -52.08 -15.79
N ILE A 3 0.97 -51.23 -16.21
CA ILE A 3 1.83 -50.45 -15.30
C ILE A 3 0.95 -49.32 -14.77
N GLU A 4 0.49 -49.48 -13.53
CA GLU A 4 -0.21 -48.44 -12.79
C GLU A 4 0.84 -47.44 -12.30
N VAL A 5 1.05 -46.36 -13.07
CA VAL A 5 1.89 -45.25 -12.63
C VAL A 5 1.11 -44.51 -11.54
N ALA A 6 1.58 -44.60 -10.30
CA ALA A 6 1.06 -43.82 -9.19
C ALA A 6 1.20 -42.32 -9.52
N MET A 7 0.08 -41.73 -9.96
CA MET A 7 -0.04 -40.31 -10.27
C MET A 7 0.01 -39.53 -8.96
N LEU A 8 0.90 -38.52 -8.86
CA LEU A 8 1.00 -37.59 -7.71
C LEU A 8 -0.38 -37.27 -7.13
N ALA A 9 -0.59 -37.62 -5.87
CA ALA A 9 -1.84 -37.43 -5.17
C ALA A 9 -2.15 -35.94 -5.08
N THR A 10 -3.31 -35.54 -5.63
CA THR A 10 -3.69 -34.12 -5.59
C THR A 10 -4.04 -33.66 -4.19
N PRO A 11 -3.66 -32.41 -3.83
CA PRO A 11 -3.95 -31.86 -2.53
C PRO A 11 -5.45 -31.81 -2.28
N ARG A 12 -5.85 -32.18 -1.06
CA ARG A 12 -7.24 -32.15 -0.61
C ARG A 12 -7.50 -30.85 0.12
N VAL A 13 -8.57 -30.15 -0.25
CA VAL A 13 -8.97 -28.92 0.44
C VAL A 13 -9.63 -29.25 1.78
N LEU A 14 -9.08 -28.71 2.86
CA LEU A 14 -9.62 -28.75 4.21
C LEU A 14 -10.48 -27.50 4.44
N PHE A 15 -11.79 -27.70 4.57
CA PHE A 15 -12.74 -26.62 4.83
C PHE A 15 -12.99 -26.42 6.33
N PRO A 16 -13.43 -25.22 6.74
CA PRO A 16 -13.92 -25.00 8.10
C PRO A 16 -15.08 -25.92 8.47
N THR A 17 -15.23 -26.21 9.76
CA THR A 17 -16.29 -27.08 10.30
C THR A 17 -17.69 -26.61 9.85
N GLY A 18 -18.54 -27.56 9.44
CA GLY A 18 -19.90 -27.26 8.96
C GLY A 18 -19.98 -26.85 7.48
N SER A 19 -18.85 -26.80 6.77
CA SER A 19 -18.84 -26.58 5.32
C SER A 19 -19.41 -27.77 4.56
N ALA A 20 -20.23 -27.50 3.54
CA ALA A 20 -20.83 -28.53 2.68
C ALA A 20 -20.50 -28.24 1.20
N ARG A 21 -19.89 -29.22 0.52
CA ARG A 21 -19.73 -29.15 -0.95
C ARG A 21 -21.11 -29.18 -1.61
N MET A 22 -21.29 -28.34 -2.63
CA MET A 22 -22.53 -28.17 -3.36
C MET A 22 -22.34 -28.57 -4.82
N GLY A 23 -23.18 -29.49 -5.30
CA GLY A 23 -23.17 -29.95 -6.68
C GLY A 23 -21.98 -30.83 -7.04
N GLU A 24 -21.81 -31.06 -8.34
CA GLU A 24 -20.72 -31.88 -8.86
C GLU A 24 -19.41 -31.09 -8.88
N THR A 25 -18.31 -31.82 -8.66
CA THR A 25 -16.96 -31.29 -8.79
C THR A 25 -16.47 -31.59 -10.19
N THR A 26 -16.15 -30.55 -10.96
CA THR A 26 -15.56 -30.71 -12.29
C THR A 26 -14.05 -30.68 -12.16
N ARG A 27 -13.37 -31.73 -12.64
CA ARG A 27 -11.92 -31.82 -12.61
C ARG A 27 -11.37 -32.02 -14.01
N THR A 28 -10.49 -31.12 -14.41
CA THR A 28 -9.79 -31.21 -15.69
C THR A 28 -8.30 -31.39 -15.42
N ARG A 29 -7.66 -32.34 -16.09
CA ARG A 29 -6.22 -32.58 -15.98
C ARG A 29 -5.56 -32.28 -17.31
N ALA A 30 -4.48 -31.51 -17.28
CA ALA A 30 -3.65 -31.19 -18.43
C ALA A 30 -2.18 -31.40 -18.05
N GLY A 31 -1.65 -32.59 -18.35
CA GLY A 31 -0.31 -33.01 -17.92
C GLY A 31 -0.19 -33.09 -16.40
N ASP A 32 0.80 -32.40 -15.85
CA ASP A 32 1.07 -32.31 -14.41
C ASP A 32 0.17 -31.29 -13.68
N MET A 33 -0.59 -30.49 -14.43
CA MET A 33 -1.57 -29.57 -13.84
C MET A 33 -2.94 -30.22 -13.74
N ALA A 34 -3.56 -30.07 -12.58
CA ALA A 34 -4.96 -30.42 -12.36
C ALA A 34 -5.72 -29.18 -11.90
N VAL A 35 -6.85 -28.91 -12.55
CA VAL A 35 -7.77 -27.84 -12.15
C VAL A 35 -9.05 -28.48 -11.64
N GLU A 36 -9.44 -28.11 -10.43
CA GLU A 36 -10.67 -28.58 -9.78
C GLU A 36 -11.61 -27.39 -9.55
N TYR A 37 -12.83 -27.50 -10.07
CA TYR A 37 -13.91 -26.54 -9.83
C TYR A 37 -14.97 -27.20 -8.96
N PHE A 38 -15.29 -26.57 -7.84
CA PHE A 38 -16.36 -27.00 -6.96
C PHE A 38 -17.04 -25.77 -6.35
N ARG A 39 -18.30 -25.92 -5.93
CA ARG A 39 -18.97 -24.95 -5.06
C ARG A 39 -19.00 -25.49 -3.65
N VAL A 40 -18.88 -24.61 -2.68
CA VAL A 40 -18.93 -24.96 -1.26
C VAL A 40 -19.77 -23.92 -0.52
N ARG A 41 -20.65 -24.38 0.36
CA ARG A 41 -21.35 -23.54 1.32
C ARG A 41 -20.57 -23.57 2.63
N ILE A 42 -20.13 -22.40 3.09
CA ILE A 42 -19.37 -22.25 4.33
C ILE A 42 -20.21 -21.41 5.29
N PRO A 43 -20.63 -21.96 6.44
CA PRO A 43 -21.34 -21.19 7.46
C PRO A 43 -20.51 -19.98 7.90
N GLY A 44 -21.11 -18.79 7.88
CA GLY A 44 -20.43 -17.53 8.24
C GLY A 44 -19.51 -16.94 7.16
N GLY A 45 -19.43 -17.54 5.98
CA GLY A 45 -18.58 -17.06 4.88
C GLY A 45 -17.09 -17.36 5.07
N LEU A 46 -16.27 -17.19 4.04
CA LEU A 46 -14.85 -17.60 4.09
C LEU A 46 -13.91 -16.48 4.62
N ALA A 47 -14.36 -15.23 4.66
CA ALA A 47 -13.53 -14.08 5.08
C ALA A 47 -12.99 -14.27 6.50
N GLY A 48 -11.68 -14.13 6.70
CA GLY A 48 -11.05 -14.28 8.03
C GLY A 48 -10.97 -15.72 8.54
N GLN A 49 -11.50 -16.70 7.80
CA GLN A 49 -11.30 -18.12 8.10
C GLN A 49 -9.99 -18.64 7.47
N ARG A 50 -9.58 -19.84 7.86
CA ARG A 50 -8.39 -20.51 7.30
C ARG A 50 -8.84 -21.61 6.36
N LEU A 51 -8.31 -21.61 5.15
CA LEU A 51 -8.49 -22.70 4.19
C LEU A 51 -7.23 -23.57 4.21
N GLY A 52 -7.37 -24.86 4.52
CA GLY A 52 -6.24 -25.78 4.53
C GLY A 52 -6.13 -26.54 3.21
N LEU A 53 -4.91 -26.94 2.87
CA LEU A 53 -4.62 -27.94 1.85
C LEU A 53 -3.81 -29.05 2.49
N HIS A 54 -4.34 -30.27 2.40
CA HIS A 54 -3.65 -31.48 2.78
C HIS A 54 -2.95 -32.09 1.56
N PHE A 55 -1.62 -32.16 1.59
CA PHE A 55 -0.78 -32.76 0.57
C PHE A 55 -0.48 -34.22 0.95
N PRO A 56 -1.08 -35.21 0.25
CA PRO A 56 -0.94 -36.62 0.63
C PRO A 56 0.47 -37.16 0.37
N ASP A 57 1.11 -36.69 -0.70
CA ASP A 57 2.42 -37.15 -1.13
C ASP A 57 3.51 -36.11 -0.79
N ARG A 58 4.58 -36.56 -0.13
CA ARG A 58 5.75 -35.75 0.25
C ARG A 58 6.73 -35.51 -0.91
N THR A 59 6.34 -35.85 -2.14
CA THR A 59 7.23 -36.00 -3.29
C THR A 59 7.13 -34.79 -4.22
N GLY A 60 7.73 -33.67 -3.80
CA GLY A 60 8.01 -32.53 -4.68
C GLY A 60 7.38 -31.21 -4.25
N ASP A 61 7.93 -30.11 -4.77
CA ASP A 61 7.38 -28.77 -4.59
C ASP A 61 6.06 -28.68 -5.35
N THR A 62 4.95 -28.73 -4.62
CA THR A 62 3.61 -28.63 -5.21
C THR A 62 3.09 -27.22 -5.00
N GLU A 63 2.82 -26.53 -6.11
CA GLU A 63 2.18 -25.23 -6.09
C GLU A 63 0.70 -25.35 -6.40
N VAL A 64 -0.13 -24.72 -5.57
CA VAL A 64 -1.58 -24.66 -5.75
C VAL A 64 -2.02 -23.20 -5.79
N LEU A 65 -2.62 -22.83 -6.92
CA LEU A 65 -3.32 -21.56 -7.04
C LEU A 65 -4.80 -21.76 -6.69
N ILE A 66 -5.26 -21.02 -5.68
CA ILE A 66 -6.65 -21.02 -5.25
C ILE A 66 -7.29 -19.73 -5.74
N ARG A 67 -8.41 -19.86 -6.48
CA ARG A 67 -9.24 -18.73 -6.88
C ARG A 67 -10.64 -18.93 -6.37
N ILE A 68 -11.06 -18.06 -5.46
CA ILE A 68 -12.39 -18.09 -4.83
C ILE A 68 -13.23 -16.98 -5.42
N LEU A 69 -14.39 -17.34 -5.96
CA LEU A 69 -15.45 -16.40 -6.30
C LEU A 69 -16.49 -16.42 -5.17
N ASN A 70 -16.59 -15.33 -4.42
CA ASN A 70 -17.60 -15.18 -3.38
C ASN A 70 -18.98 -14.91 -3.99
N ALA A 71 -20.03 -15.18 -3.21
CA ALA A 71 -21.42 -14.88 -3.60
C ALA A 71 -21.61 -13.38 -3.94
N ASP A 72 -20.84 -12.50 -3.29
CA ASP A 72 -20.85 -11.04 -3.52
C ASP A 72 -20.09 -10.62 -4.80
N GLY A 73 -19.67 -11.57 -5.64
CA GLY A 73 -18.93 -11.31 -6.89
C GLY A 73 -17.44 -10.99 -6.72
N ARG A 74 -16.96 -10.84 -5.48
CA ARG A 74 -15.53 -10.61 -5.19
C ARG A 74 -14.71 -11.86 -5.51
N ILE A 75 -13.53 -11.65 -6.08
CA ILE A 75 -12.56 -12.70 -6.38
C ILE A 75 -11.39 -12.57 -5.42
N TRP A 76 -11.05 -13.65 -4.74
CA TRP A 76 -9.81 -13.77 -3.99
C TRP A 76 -8.90 -14.79 -4.64
N THR A 77 -7.63 -14.45 -4.76
CA THR A 77 -6.60 -15.32 -5.32
C THR A 77 -5.55 -15.55 -4.25
N GLY A 78 -5.31 -16.81 -3.92
CA GLY A 78 -4.27 -17.24 -2.99
C GLY A 78 -3.31 -18.19 -3.70
N ARG A 79 -2.03 -18.14 -3.33
CA ARG A 79 -1.01 -19.07 -3.79
C ARG A 79 -0.50 -19.82 -2.56
N LEU A 80 -0.61 -21.14 -2.58
CA LEU A 80 -0.03 -22.00 -1.56
C LEU A 80 1.06 -22.85 -2.21
N VAL A 81 2.22 -22.87 -1.57
CA VAL A 81 3.35 -23.69 -2.01
C VAL A 81 3.67 -24.66 -0.89
N SER A 82 3.58 -25.96 -1.19
CA SER A 82 4.18 -26.99 -0.36
C SER A 82 5.65 -27.10 -0.77
N ALA A 83 6.55 -26.58 0.07
CA ALA A 83 7.99 -26.59 -0.18
C ALA A 83 8.64 -27.79 0.51
N MET A 84 9.50 -28.49 -0.23
CA MET A 84 10.32 -29.61 0.23
C MET A 84 11.13 -29.18 1.47
N GLY A 85 10.91 -29.86 2.60
CA GLY A 85 11.69 -29.65 3.84
C GLY A 85 10.93 -29.10 5.04
N ARG A 86 9.70 -28.59 4.89
CA ARG A 86 8.90 -28.15 6.06
C ARG A 86 8.22 -29.27 6.83
N GLY A 87 8.15 -30.49 6.27
CA GLY A 87 7.48 -31.65 6.89
C GLY A 87 5.97 -31.47 7.11
N GLU A 88 5.41 -30.34 6.68
CA GLU A 88 4.06 -29.90 6.96
C GLU A 88 3.13 -30.40 5.84
N THR A 89 2.29 -31.38 6.15
CA THR A 89 1.31 -31.94 5.21
C THR A 89 0.11 -31.04 5.02
N ASP A 90 -0.17 -30.16 5.99
CA ASP A 90 -1.34 -29.32 6.03
C ASP A 90 -0.91 -27.85 5.96
N VAL A 91 -1.06 -27.23 4.79
CA VAL A 91 -0.74 -25.80 4.62
C VAL A 91 -2.02 -25.00 4.71
N TYR A 92 -2.06 -24.03 5.60
CA TYR A 92 -3.22 -23.16 5.79
C TYR A 92 -2.98 -21.79 5.17
N TRP A 93 -3.92 -21.37 4.34
CA TRP A 93 -3.98 -19.99 3.84
C TRP A 93 -5.00 -19.19 4.65
N PRO A 94 -4.58 -18.10 5.32
CA PRO A 94 -5.51 -17.17 5.95
C PRO A 94 -6.25 -16.42 4.85
N VAL A 95 -7.57 -16.61 4.77
CA VAL A 95 -8.37 -15.92 3.76
C VAL A 95 -8.49 -14.46 4.17
N PRO A 96 -8.16 -13.49 3.29
CA PRO A 96 -8.24 -12.07 3.61
C PRO A 96 -9.61 -11.70 4.18
N THR A 97 -9.62 -10.96 5.29
CA THR A 97 -10.85 -10.34 5.77
C THR A 97 -11.30 -9.27 4.79
N VAL A 98 -12.60 -9.04 4.70
CA VAL A 98 -13.10 -7.87 3.96
C VAL A 98 -12.56 -6.62 4.65
N PRO A 99 -11.78 -5.76 3.96
CA PRO A 99 -11.29 -4.54 4.56
C PRO A 99 -12.47 -3.68 5.02
N THR A 100 -12.46 -3.25 6.28
CA THR A 100 -13.43 -2.27 6.78
C THR A 100 -12.94 -0.87 6.42
N ALA A 101 -13.84 0.09 6.21
CA ALA A 101 -13.46 1.47 5.91
C ALA A 101 -12.53 2.05 7.00
N GLY A 102 -12.82 1.77 8.27
CA GLY A 102 -11.97 2.18 9.40
C GLY A 102 -10.61 1.48 9.43
N GLY A 103 -10.55 0.19 9.07
CA GLY A 103 -9.29 -0.55 8.96
C GLY A 103 -8.40 0.02 7.85
N VAL A 104 -8.98 0.26 6.67
CA VAL A 104 -8.29 0.91 5.57
C VAL A 104 -7.79 2.30 5.98
N ALA A 105 -8.65 3.13 6.56
CA ALA A 105 -8.26 4.47 7.03
C ALA A 105 -7.08 4.43 8.02
N ARG A 106 -7.10 3.49 8.99
CA ARG A 106 -6.01 3.31 9.95
C ARG A 106 -4.71 2.89 9.27
N THR A 107 -4.77 1.95 8.33
CA THR A 107 -3.59 1.47 7.59
C THR A 107 -2.96 2.62 6.80
N TYR A 108 -3.75 3.37 6.03
CA TYR A 108 -3.24 4.50 5.26
C TYR A 108 -2.71 5.62 6.15
N LEU A 109 -3.36 5.90 7.28
CA LEU A 109 -2.86 6.86 8.27
C LEU A 109 -1.49 6.44 8.82
N TRP A 110 -1.34 5.16 9.18
CA TRP A 110 -0.07 4.64 9.68
C TRP A 110 1.04 4.68 8.64
N LEU A 111 0.74 4.29 7.39
CA LEU A 111 1.66 4.44 6.25
C LEU A 111 2.10 5.90 6.07
N GLY A 112 1.19 6.87 6.20
CA GLY A 112 1.53 8.29 6.14
C GLY A 112 2.45 8.74 7.28
N VAL A 113 2.27 8.22 8.50
CA VAL A 113 3.17 8.51 9.63
C VAL A 113 4.57 7.94 9.36
N GLU A 114 4.65 6.69 8.89
CA GLU A 114 5.92 6.04 8.54
C GLU A 114 6.64 6.77 7.40
N HIS A 115 5.89 7.24 6.40
CA HIS A 115 6.41 8.04 5.29
C HIS A 115 7.09 9.33 5.77
N ILE A 116 6.44 10.10 6.66
CA ILE A 116 7.02 11.34 7.20
C ILE A 116 8.27 11.06 8.06
N LEU A 117 8.26 9.99 8.85
CA LEU A 117 9.37 9.66 9.74
C LEU A 117 10.59 9.09 9.01
N SER A 118 10.39 8.42 7.87
CA SER A 118 11.47 7.85 7.06
C SER A 118 12.11 8.84 6.09
N GLY A 119 11.40 9.91 5.70
CA GLY A 119 11.90 10.96 4.82
C GLY A 119 12.67 12.08 5.53
N LEU A 120 14.00 12.15 5.33
CA LEU A 120 14.82 13.27 5.82
C LEU A 120 14.43 14.62 5.19
N ASP A 121 14.00 14.61 3.93
CA ASP A 121 13.47 15.75 3.19
C ASP A 121 12.21 16.34 3.85
N HIS A 122 11.28 15.50 4.26
CA HIS A 122 10.05 15.90 4.93
C HIS A 122 10.33 16.48 6.32
N LEU A 123 11.23 15.84 7.08
CA LEU A 123 11.64 16.34 8.39
C LEU A 123 12.38 17.68 8.30
N ALA A 124 13.30 17.82 7.33
CA ALA A 124 14.01 19.07 7.08
C ALA A 124 13.05 20.19 6.66
N PHE A 125 12.05 19.89 5.83
CA PHE A 125 11.03 20.84 5.42
C PHE A 125 10.15 21.30 6.59
N VAL A 126 9.66 20.38 7.42
CA VAL A 126 8.88 20.72 8.62
C VAL A 126 9.72 21.55 9.60
N LEU A 127 10.99 21.18 9.83
CA LEU A 127 11.90 21.96 10.68
C LEU A 127 12.08 23.38 10.14
N ALA A 128 12.28 23.53 8.83
CA ALA A 128 12.42 24.84 8.20
C ALA A 128 11.13 25.68 8.32
N LEU A 129 9.95 25.08 8.20
CA LEU A 129 8.67 25.78 8.44
C LEU A 129 8.50 26.24 9.89
N VAL A 130 8.93 25.43 10.86
CA VAL A 130 8.90 25.79 12.29
C VAL A 130 9.84 26.96 12.57
N LEU A 131 11.04 26.95 11.98
CA LEU A 131 12.01 28.04 12.13
C LEU A 131 11.54 29.34 11.44
N LEU A 132 10.86 29.24 10.29
CA LEU A 132 10.39 30.40 9.52
C LEU A 132 9.11 31.04 10.10
N THR A 133 8.37 30.33 10.96
CA THR A 133 7.04 30.75 11.41
C THR A 133 7.00 31.00 12.93
N PRO A 134 7.34 32.20 13.41
CA PRO A 134 7.45 32.49 14.86
C PRO A 134 6.11 32.44 15.63
N ALA A 135 4.97 32.48 14.93
CA ALA A 135 3.64 32.44 15.54
C ALA A 135 2.96 31.08 15.34
N PHE A 136 2.63 30.40 16.45
CA PHE A 136 1.94 29.11 16.46
C PHE A 136 0.65 29.09 15.60
N ARG A 137 -0.11 30.20 15.58
CA ARG A 137 -1.33 30.33 14.74
C ARG A 137 -1.04 30.26 13.23
N HIS A 138 0.11 30.78 12.79
CA HIS A 138 0.51 30.68 11.39
C HIS A 138 1.04 29.29 11.07
N LEU A 139 1.73 28.65 12.01
CA LEU A 139 2.25 27.29 11.86
C LEU A 139 1.14 26.27 11.56
N TRP A 140 0.03 26.27 12.33
CA TRP A 140 -1.09 25.37 12.05
C TRP A 140 -1.68 25.57 10.66
N LYS A 141 -1.91 26.82 10.23
CA LYS A 141 -2.42 27.10 8.87
C LYS A 141 -1.49 26.57 7.79
N THR A 142 -0.18 26.76 7.99
CA THR A 142 0.86 26.31 7.05
C THR A 142 0.94 24.78 6.97
N ILE A 143 0.94 24.09 8.11
CA ILE A 143 0.93 22.62 8.17
C ILE A 143 -0.33 22.08 7.51
N THR A 144 -1.52 22.60 7.87
CA THR A 144 -2.79 22.14 7.29
C THR A 144 -2.82 22.36 5.78
N ALA A 145 -2.32 23.51 5.28
CA ALA A 145 -2.24 23.77 3.85
C ALA A 145 -1.33 22.78 3.12
N PHE A 146 -0.15 22.47 3.68
CA PHE A 146 0.76 21.46 3.14
C PHE A 146 0.11 20.07 3.10
N THR A 147 -0.45 19.62 4.23
CA THR A 147 -1.09 18.31 4.34
C THR A 147 -2.26 18.17 3.36
N ALA A 148 -3.09 19.21 3.22
CA ALA A 148 -4.21 19.20 2.29
C ALA A 148 -3.73 19.11 0.83
N ALA A 149 -2.75 19.94 0.44
CA ALA A 149 -2.16 19.89 -0.90
C ALA A 149 -1.55 18.53 -1.22
N HIS A 150 -0.75 17.99 -0.31
CA HIS A 150 -0.10 16.69 -0.43
C HIS A 150 -1.10 15.53 -0.55
N SER A 151 -2.18 15.58 0.23
CA SER A 151 -3.26 14.59 0.14
C SER A 151 -3.96 14.63 -1.23
N VAL A 152 -4.14 15.82 -1.80
CA VAL A 152 -4.74 15.99 -3.12
C VAL A 152 -3.85 15.42 -4.22
N SER A 153 -2.56 15.71 -4.22
CA SER A 153 -1.63 15.16 -5.21
C SER A 153 -1.53 13.63 -5.11
N LEU A 154 -1.46 13.07 -3.90
CA LEU A 154 -1.46 11.62 -3.69
C LEU A 154 -2.76 10.98 -4.21
N ALA A 155 -3.92 11.59 -3.94
CA ALA A 155 -5.19 11.10 -4.46
C ALA A 155 -5.24 11.13 -6.00
N LEU A 156 -4.73 12.18 -6.63
CA LEU A 156 -4.67 12.30 -8.10
C LEU A 156 -3.72 11.27 -8.72
N ALA A 157 -2.57 11.03 -8.08
CA ALA A 157 -1.61 10.01 -8.50
C ALA A 157 -2.19 8.59 -8.33
N ALA A 158 -2.80 8.29 -7.18
CA ALA A 158 -3.39 6.99 -6.87
C ALA A 158 -4.58 6.64 -7.79
N LEU A 159 -5.40 7.63 -8.15
CA LEU A 159 -6.49 7.48 -9.13
C LEU A 159 -5.98 7.40 -10.57
N GLY A 160 -4.67 7.59 -10.80
CA GLY A 160 -4.05 7.56 -12.11
C GLY A 160 -4.39 8.75 -13.00
N VAL A 161 -4.95 9.82 -12.43
CA VAL A 161 -5.28 11.09 -13.13
C VAL A 161 -4.00 11.84 -13.51
N VAL A 162 -3.01 11.80 -12.63
CA VAL A 162 -1.69 12.41 -12.84
C VAL A 162 -0.62 11.32 -12.77
N ARG A 163 0.31 11.32 -13.73
CA ARG A 163 1.45 10.41 -13.77
C ARG A 163 2.69 11.23 -14.13
N VAL A 164 3.55 11.45 -13.15
CA VAL A 164 4.80 12.19 -13.34
C VAL A 164 5.95 11.21 -13.15
N PRO A 165 6.96 11.20 -14.03
CA PRO A 165 8.18 10.43 -13.78
C PRO A 165 8.86 10.96 -12.51
N GLN A 166 9.39 10.05 -11.69
CA GLN A 166 9.97 10.36 -10.38
C GLN A 166 11.17 11.35 -10.41
N PRO A 167 12.11 11.30 -11.39
CA PRO A 167 13.32 12.13 -11.32
C PRO A 167 13.08 13.66 -11.34
N PRO A 168 12.16 14.20 -12.17
CA PRO A 168 11.77 15.62 -12.08
C PRO A 168 11.17 16.04 -10.72
N VAL A 169 10.44 15.13 -10.06
CA VAL A 169 9.83 15.41 -8.75
C VAL A 169 10.92 15.54 -7.69
N GLU A 170 11.88 14.61 -7.67
CA GLU A 170 13.02 14.65 -6.75
C GLU A 170 13.85 15.93 -6.92
N ALA A 171 14.08 16.38 -8.16
CA ALA A 171 14.77 17.64 -8.45
C ALA A 171 13.98 18.86 -7.93
N ALA A 172 12.65 18.86 -8.07
CA ALA A 172 11.80 19.92 -7.56
C ALA A 172 11.77 19.97 -6.02
N ILE A 173 11.77 18.80 -5.37
CA ILE A 173 11.88 18.67 -3.91
C ILE A 173 13.23 19.24 -3.43
N ALA A 174 14.34 18.83 -4.03
CA ALA A 174 15.66 19.34 -3.68
C ALA A 174 15.76 20.88 -3.88
N LEU A 175 15.20 21.40 -4.96
CA LEU A 175 15.15 22.83 -5.23
C LEU A 175 14.30 23.59 -4.20
N SER A 176 13.19 22.99 -3.74
CA SER A 176 12.33 23.58 -2.71
C SER A 176 13.04 23.70 -1.35
N ILE A 177 13.79 22.68 -0.95
CA ILE A 177 14.58 22.69 0.29
C ILE A 177 15.68 23.74 0.20
N LEU A 178 16.41 23.79 -0.92
CA LEU A 178 17.45 24.80 -1.16
C LEU A 178 16.86 26.22 -1.10
N PHE A 179 15.68 26.41 -1.68
CA PHE A 179 14.97 27.69 -1.65
C PHE A 179 14.62 28.11 -0.22
N VAL A 180 14.00 27.21 0.56
CA VAL A 180 13.63 27.51 1.95
C VAL A 180 14.87 27.73 2.82
N ALA A 181 15.92 26.93 2.65
CA ALA A 181 17.19 27.10 3.38
C ALA A 181 17.84 28.47 3.08
N ARG A 182 17.83 28.90 1.82
CA ARG A 182 18.30 30.25 1.45
C ARG A 182 17.48 31.34 2.14
N GLU A 183 16.16 31.24 2.16
CA GLU A 183 15.31 32.23 2.84
C GLU A 183 15.61 32.28 4.34
N VAL A 184 15.78 31.13 5.01
CA VAL A 184 16.16 31.07 6.43
C VAL A 184 17.51 31.75 6.69
N CYS A 185 18.52 31.54 5.83
CA CYS A 185 19.83 32.18 5.99
C CYS A 185 19.84 33.69 5.73
N LEU A 186 18.92 34.19 4.88
CA LEU A 186 18.82 35.61 4.54
C LEU A 186 18.01 36.44 5.55
N VAL A 187 17.40 35.79 6.55
CA VAL A 187 16.57 36.48 7.57
C VAL A 187 17.41 37.35 8.52
N ASP A 188 18.74 37.19 8.60
CA ASP A 188 19.53 37.84 9.68
C ASP A 188 20.46 39.01 9.33
N HIS A 189 20.66 39.39 8.08
CA HIS A 189 21.40 40.64 7.80
C HIS A 189 20.94 41.22 6.46
N GLU A 190 20.16 42.30 6.47
CA GLU A 190 20.41 43.50 5.66
C GLU A 190 19.20 44.46 5.69
N THR A 191 19.55 45.73 5.89
CA THR A 191 18.76 46.91 5.56
C THR A 191 17.97 46.76 4.25
N PRO A 192 16.74 47.31 4.16
CA PRO A 192 15.88 47.13 2.99
C PRO A 192 16.53 47.70 1.71
N SER A 193 17.03 46.81 0.85
CA SER A 193 17.54 47.15 -0.49
C SER A 193 16.42 47.03 -1.54
N PRO A 194 16.16 48.05 -2.39
CA PRO A 194 14.98 48.09 -3.25
C PRO A 194 15.03 47.18 -4.49
N ASN A 195 16.18 46.53 -4.77
CA ASN A 195 16.45 45.91 -6.07
C ASN A 195 16.76 44.40 -6.03
N SER A 196 16.63 43.74 -4.88
CA SER A 196 16.53 42.28 -4.86
C SER A 196 15.06 41.91 -5.10
N VAL A 197 14.80 40.82 -5.83
CA VAL A 197 13.44 40.28 -5.99
C VAL A 197 12.91 39.91 -4.60
N SER A 198 12.25 40.87 -3.96
CA SER A 198 11.82 40.82 -2.58
C SER A 198 10.57 39.94 -2.47
N VAL A 199 10.77 38.62 -2.53
CA VAL A 199 9.81 37.63 -2.04
C VAL A 199 9.75 37.64 -0.49
N SER A 200 10.69 38.34 0.16
CA SER A 200 10.82 38.54 1.62
C SER A 200 9.55 39.11 2.29
N THR A 201 8.68 39.83 1.57
CA THR A 201 7.39 40.29 2.13
C THR A 201 6.23 39.30 1.93
N SER A 202 6.31 38.37 0.97
CA SER A 202 5.20 37.46 0.63
C SER A 202 5.32 36.10 1.33
N ALA A 203 6.52 35.52 1.36
CA ALA A 203 6.81 34.27 2.08
C ALA A 203 6.58 34.41 3.59
N THR A 204 6.95 35.57 4.16
CA THR A 204 6.79 35.89 5.58
C THR A 204 5.37 36.33 5.94
N ARG A 205 4.61 36.94 5.01
CA ARG A 205 3.19 37.30 5.23
C ARG A 205 2.22 36.13 5.09
N ARG A 206 2.49 35.18 4.20
CA ARG A 206 1.57 34.06 3.88
C ARG A 206 2.34 32.74 3.67
N PRO A 207 3.01 32.22 4.71
CA PRO A 207 3.78 30.97 4.62
C PRO A 207 2.92 29.77 4.17
N TRP A 208 1.61 29.80 4.40
CA TRP A 208 0.66 28.77 3.99
C TRP A 208 0.54 28.58 2.47
N ILE A 209 0.77 29.62 1.65
CA ILE A 209 0.70 29.51 0.18
C ILE A 209 1.91 28.71 -0.32
N MET A 210 3.11 29.04 0.18
CA MET A 210 4.33 28.33 -0.17
C MET A 210 4.24 26.87 0.25
N ALA A 211 3.75 26.62 1.46
CA ALA A 211 3.52 25.27 1.95
C ALA A 211 2.50 24.50 1.12
N PHE A 212 1.43 25.14 0.65
CA PHE A 212 0.47 24.50 -0.27
C PHE A 212 1.13 24.11 -1.61
N ALA A 213 1.89 25.02 -2.23
CA ALA A 213 2.58 24.76 -3.48
C ALA A 213 3.61 23.62 -3.35
N PHE A 214 4.40 23.64 -2.28
CA PHE A 214 5.36 22.56 -2.01
C PHE A 214 4.65 21.24 -1.70
N GLY A 215 3.53 21.26 -0.96
CA GLY A 215 2.74 20.06 -0.68
C GLY A 215 2.21 19.40 -1.96
N LEU A 216 1.76 20.18 -2.94
CA LEU A 216 1.33 19.65 -4.24
C LEU A 216 2.48 18.94 -4.96
N LEU A 217 3.67 19.56 -4.98
CA LEU A 217 4.86 18.99 -5.63
C LEU A 217 5.36 17.73 -4.91
N HIS A 218 5.35 17.71 -3.58
CA HIS A 218 5.88 16.58 -2.79
C HIS A 218 4.98 15.33 -2.83
N GLY A 219 3.70 15.46 -3.18
CA GLY A 219 2.76 14.32 -3.18
C GLY A 219 2.58 13.63 -4.53
N LEU A 220 3.40 13.96 -5.53
CA LEU A 220 3.35 13.39 -6.88
C LEU A 220 4.41 12.32 -7.12
#